data_AF-A0A2K1DWK3-F1
#
_entry.id   AF-A0A2K1DWK3-F1
#
_cell.length_a   1.000
_cell.length_b   1.000
_cell.length_c   1.000
_cell.angle_alpha   90.00
_cell.angle_beta   90.00
_cell.angle_gamma   90.00
#
_symmetry.space_group_name_H-M   'P 1'
#
loop_
_entity.id
_entity.type
_entity.pdbx_description
1 polymer ?
#
loop_
_entity_poly.entity_id
_entity_poly.type
_entity_poly.pdbx_seq_one_letter_code
_entity_poly.pdbx_strand_id
1 'polypeptide(L)'
;MKKVLILFIVLSSQLSFAQNVIVKGNIIDSWNSPFAGSQVININSKEKVIADFDGNYSIKAKLGDTLLFKPPKDIENCYTTSERIVFNDSNIDVKLWFLETIRYKFCKTKPRELLVFIGKLKFVKDIHEDVENIFDPSLCIEVMNTYGVGQYLIIKEVHGDFLHEKSNILFDISEHGSQHSIISTKPKYALLIVEKYCDDKYYLIHHHALYRSIDNKWVIEYPNLYPHTKQIDSLVLGNIRYNRRKGIIKTNRKDLDSLRKYLKPPYFLNRGKSFYPAKDYYPEDYFNIWKSNQKEWIYDN
;
A
#
# COMPACT_ATOMS: atom_id res chain seq x y z
N MET A 1 47.83 -37.64 34.84
CA MET A 1 47.62 -37.80 33.38
C MET A 1 46.14 -37.74 32.96
N LYS A 2 45.22 -38.54 33.52
CA LYS A 2 43.78 -38.50 33.15
C LYS A 2 43.10 -37.12 33.20
N LYS A 3 43.37 -36.31 34.25
CA LYS A 3 42.78 -34.96 34.40
C LYS A 3 43.23 -33.98 33.31
N VAL A 4 44.48 -34.09 32.85
CA VAL A 4 45.03 -33.25 31.77
C VAL A 4 44.44 -33.65 30.42
N LEU A 5 44.23 -34.94 30.19
CA LEU A 5 43.57 -35.45 28.97
C LEU A 5 42.12 -34.95 28.86
N ILE A 6 41.37 -35.00 29.96
CA ILE A 6 39.98 -34.50 30.01
C ILE A 6 39.95 -32.99 29.74
N LEU A 7 40.86 -32.23 30.36
CA LEU A 7 40.99 -30.80 30.11
C LEU A 7 41.29 -30.51 28.62
N PHE A 8 42.22 -31.27 28.02
CA PHE A 8 42.56 -31.13 26.61
C PHE A 8 41.38 -31.45 25.68
N ILE A 9 40.62 -32.50 25.97
CA ILE A 9 39.41 -32.87 25.20
C ILE A 9 38.35 -31.77 25.32
N VAL A 10 38.09 -31.26 26.52
CA VAL A 10 37.12 -30.17 26.74
C VAL A 10 37.53 -28.90 26.00
N LEU A 11 38.79 -28.46 26.10
CA LEU A 11 39.28 -27.29 25.37
C LEU A 11 39.26 -27.49 23.85
N SER A 12 39.58 -28.69 23.36
CA SER A 12 39.54 -28.99 21.91
C SER A 12 38.14 -28.87 21.32
N SER A 13 37.11 -29.25 22.10
CA SER A 13 35.70 -29.13 21.68
C SER A 13 35.27 -27.67 21.50
N GLN A 14 35.79 -26.74 22.32
CA GLN A 14 35.51 -25.31 22.18
C GLN A 14 36.14 -24.69 20.94
N LEU A 15 37.28 -25.21 20.48
CA LEU A 15 37.95 -24.76 19.25
C LEU A 15 37.20 -25.21 17.99
N SER A 16 36.50 -26.35 18.01
CA SER A 16 35.69 -26.83 16.88
C SER A 16 34.52 -25.90 16.55
N PHE A 17 33.87 -25.32 17.56
CA PHE A 17 32.77 -24.36 17.37
C PHE A 17 33.23 -22.95 16.95
N ALA A 18 34.53 -22.68 16.99
CA ALA A 18 35.10 -21.37 16.64
C ALA A 18 35.54 -21.27 15.17
N GLN A 19 35.41 -22.34 14.38
CA GLN A 19 35.82 -22.35 12.97
C GLN A 19 34.86 -21.52 12.11
N ASN A 20 35.42 -20.66 11.26
CA ASN A 20 34.65 -19.93 10.27
C ASN A 20 34.31 -20.88 9.11
N VAL A 21 33.04 -20.93 8.75
CA VAL A 21 32.53 -21.54 7.52
C VAL A 21 32.28 -20.47 6.47
N ILE A 22 32.36 -20.85 5.19
CA ILE A 22 31.92 -20.01 4.08
C ILE A 22 30.47 -20.39 3.80
N VAL A 23 29.55 -19.50 4.15
CA VAL A 23 28.13 -19.64 3.80
C VAL A 23 27.92 -19.00 2.44
N LYS A 24 27.28 -19.74 1.53
CA LYS A 24 26.87 -19.28 0.21
C LYS A 24 25.37 -19.34 0.07
N GLY A 25 24.85 -18.77 -1.00
CA GLY A 25 23.46 -18.98 -1.39
C GLY A 25 23.03 -17.95 -2.42
N ASN A 26 21.75 -18.01 -2.75
CA ASN A 26 21.11 -17.14 -3.71
C ASN A 26 19.98 -16.33 -3.05
N ILE A 27 19.90 -15.04 -3.40
CA ILE A 27 18.84 -14.14 -2.97
C ILE A 27 17.95 -13.85 -4.17
N ILE A 28 16.67 -14.13 -4.03
CA ILE A 28 15.64 -13.85 -5.04
C ILE A 28 14.56 -12.91 -4.51
N ASP A 29 13.87 -12.25 -5.43
CA ASP A 29 12.74 -11.37 -5.14
C ASP A 29 11.38 -12.11 -5.13
N SER A 30 10.30 -11.36 -4.91
CA SER A 30 8.91 -11.86 -4.94
C SER A 30 8.52 -12.55 -6.25
N TRP A 31 9.11 -12.14 -7.38
CA TRP A 31 8.86 -12.68 -8.72
C TRP A 31 9.76 -13.87 -9.08
N ASN A 32 10.58 -14.34 -8.14
CA ASN A 32 11.60 -15.38 -8.33
C ASN A 32 12.74 -14.97 -9.27
N SER A 33 13.01 -13.67 -9.40
CA SER A 33 14.18 -13.18 -10.13
C SER A 33 15.36 -13.02 -9.16
N PRO A 34 16.61 -13.21 -9.63
CA PRO A 34 17.79 -12.86 -8.85
C PRO A 34 17.75 -11.43 -8.32
N PHE A 35 18.04 -11.27 -7.03
CA PHE A 35 17.96 -9.96 -6.36
C PHE A 35 19.35 -9.36 -6.13
N ALA A 36 19.93 -8.87 -7.23
CA ALA A 36 21.25 -8.26 -7.26
C ALA A 36 21.39 -7.06 -6.30
N GLY A 37 22.58 -6.87 -5.73
CA GLY A 37 22.87 -5.74 -4.84
C GLY A 37 22.33 -5.87 -3.41
N SER A 38 21.64 -6.97 -3.10
CA SER A 38 21.19 -7.30 -1.75
C SER A 38 22.37 -7.37 -0.78
N GLN A 39 22.16 -6.91 0.45
CA GLN A 39 23.18 -6.91 1.49
C GLN A 39 23.01 -8.14 2.38
N VAL A 40 24.11 -8.86 2.62
CA VAL A 40 24.16 -9.93 3.62
C VAL A 40 25.10 -9.49 4.73
N ILE A 41 24.57 -9.42 5.94
CA ILE A 41 25.28 -8.91 7.11
C ILE A 41 25.30 -10.01 8.17
N ASN A 42 26.48 -10.44 8.58
CA ASN A 42 26.60 -11.24 9.80
C ASN A 42 26.47 -10.30 11.00
N ILE A 43 25.36 -10.40 11.74
CA ILE A 43 25.06 -9.49 12.85
C ILE A 43 26.10 -9.63 13.97
N ASN A 44 26.63 -10.85 14.17
CA ASN A 44 27.57 -11.19 15.21
C ASN A 44 28.97 -10.66 14.88
N SER A 45 29.51 -10.99 13.70
CA SER A 45 30.87 -10.60 13.30
C SER A 45 30.97 -9.20 12.67
N LYS A 46 29.83 -8.61 12.28
CA LYS A 46 29.71 -7.38 11.48
C LYS A 46 30.28 -7.48 10.06
N GLU A 47 30.63 -8.68 9.61
CA GLU A 47 31.00 -8.91 8.21
C GLU A 47 29.82 -8.58 7.29
N LYS A 48 30.11 -7.96 6.15
CA LYS A 48 29.11 -7.55 5.17
C LYS A 48 29.60 -7.89 3.77
N VAL A 49 28.71 -8.50 3.00
CA VAL A 49 28.91 -8.73 1.56
C VAL A 49 27.69 -8.24 0.78
N ILE A 50 27.87 -8.05 -0.52
CA ILE A 50 26.83 -7.65 -1.46
C ILE A 50 26.66 -8.79 -2.45
N ALA A 51 25.41 -9.18 -2.72
CA ALA A 51 25.10 -10.20 -3.72
C ALA A 51 25.43 -9.72 -5.13
N ASP A 52 25.92 -10.63 -5.97
CA ASP A 52 26.28 -10.35 -7.36
C ASP A 52 25.04 -10.19 -8.27
N PHE A 53 25.27 -10.03 -9.58
CA PHE A 53 24.20 -9.83 -10.57
C PHE A 53 23.22 -11.00 -10.64
N ASP A 54 23.70 -12.21 -10.34
CA ASP A 54 22.90 -13.42 -10.32
C ASP A 54 22.29 -13.68 -8.93
N GLY A 55 22.38 -12.71 -8.01
CA GLY A 55 21.83 -12.80 -6.65
C GLY A 55 22.64 -13.70 -5.73
N ASN A 56 23.80 -14.20 -6.15
CA ASN A 56 24.63 -15.08 -5.34
C ASN A 56 25.45 -14.29 -4.32
N TYR A 57 25.66 -14.88 -3.16
CA TYR A 57 26.54 -14.31 -2.13
C TYR A 57 27.45 -15.38 -1.52
N SER A 58 28.52 -14.91 -0.87
CA SER A 58 29.44 -15.75 -0.11
C SER A 58 29.98 -14.94 1.08
N ILE A 59 29.71 -15.36 2.30
CA ILE A 59 30.09 -14.66 3.54
C ILE A 59 30.73 -15.60 4.55
N LYS A 60 31.72 -15.14 5.32
CA LYS A 60 32.26 -15.94 6.43
C LYS A 60 31.38 -15.79 7.66
N ALA A 61 31.09 -16.93 8.30
CA ALA A 61 30.29 -16.98 9.52
C ALA A 61 30.70 -18.16 10.39
N LYS A 62 30.23 -18.22 11.62
CA LYS A 62 30.35 -19.35 12.52
C LYS A 62 29.01 -20.02 12.75
N LEU A 63 29.03 -21.28 13.16
CA LEU A 63 27.84 -21.95 13.65
C LEU A 63 27.22 -21.12 14.80
N GLY A 64 25.94 -20.82 14.70
CA GLY A 64 25.18 -19.98 15.63
C GLY A 64 25.14 -18.49 15.26
N ASP A 65 25.91 -18.03 14.29
CA ASP A 65 25.83 -16.63 13.82
C ASP A 65 24.48 -16.37 13.12
N THR A 66 23.98 -15.14 13.22
CA THR A 66 22.76 -14.72 12.51
C THR A 66 23.13 -13.86 11.31
N LEU A 67 22.70 -14.28 10.13
CA LEU A 67 22.79 -13.53 8.88
C LEU A 67 21.50 -12.74 8.66
N LEU A 68 21.65 -11.44 8.46
CA LEU A 68 20.61 -10.51 8.08
C LEU A 68 20.71 -10.22 6.58
N PHE A 69 19.62 -10.49 5.88
CA PHE A 69 19.45 -10.25 4.46
C PHE A 69 18.59 -9.01 4.28
N LYS A 70 19.16 -8.01 3.60
CA LYS A 70 18.50 -6.75 3.30
C LYS A 70 18.45 -6.50 1.80
N PRO A 71 17.42 -5.80 1.32
CA PRO A 71 17.42 -5.27 -0.04
C PRO A 71 18.59 -4.30 -0.24
N PRO A 72 18.89 -3.92 -1.50
CA PRO A 72 19.71 -2.75 -1.78
C PRO A 72 19.20 -1.54 -0.99
N LYS A 73 20.13 -0.72 -0.49
CA LYS A 73 19.84 0.37 0.45
C LYS A 73 18.75 1.31 -0.07
N ASP A 74 18.80 1.60 -1.36
CA ASP A 74 17.89 2.55 -2.00
C ASP A 74 16.44 2.07 -1.96
N ILE A 75 16.21 0.74 -1.88
CA ILE A 75 14.89 0.13 -1.93
C ILE A 75 14.54 -0.69 -0.68
N GLU A 76 15.25 -0.48 0.44
CA GLU A 76 15.08 -1.23 1.69
C GLU A 76 13.64 -1.14 2.24
N ASN A 77 12.95 -0.02 2.00
CA ASN A 77 11.59 0.21 2.48
C ASN A 77 10.49 -0.49 1.65
N CYS A 78 10.86 -1.15 0.54
CA CYS A 78 9.90 -1.75 -0.39
C CYS A 78 9.79 -3.28 -0.23
N TYR A 79 10.75 -3.90 0.45
CA TYR A 79 10.85 -5.34 0.60
C TYR A 79 11.03 -5.74 2.06
N THR A 80 10.73 -7.00 2.37
CA THR A 80 11.07 -7.57 3.67
C THR A 80 12.57 -7.71 3.86
N THR A 81 13.01 -7.65 5.10
CA THR A 81 14.28 -8.21 5.55
C THR A 81 14.08 -9.64 6.05
N SER A 82 15.16 -10.41 6.12
CA SER A 82 15.11 -11.80 6.58
C SER A 82 16.31 -12.12 7.44
N GLU A 83 16.12 -12.87 8.53
CA GLU A 83 17.20 -13.36 9.40
C GLU A 83 17.32 -14.88 9.31
N ARG A 84 18.55 -15.40 9.25
CA ARG A 84 18.84 -16.84 9.24
C ARG A 84 20.00 -17.16 10.17
N ILE A 85 19.82 -18.19 11.00
CA ILE A 85 20.88 -18.71 11.85
C ILE A 85 21.72 -19.68 11.03
N VAL A 86 23.04 -19.53 11.10
CA VAL A 86 24.01 -20.46 10.51
C VAL A 86 24.05 -21.70 11.39
N PHE A 87 23.37 -22.76 10.95
CA PHE A 87 23.52 -24.09 11.51
C PHE A 87 24.55 -24.86 10.67
N ASN A 88 24.33 -26.14 10.37
CA ASN A 88 25.23 -26.94 9.54
C ASN A 88 25.13 -26.64 8.03
N ASP A 89 24.21 -25.78 7.62
CA ASP A 89 24.00 -25.51 6.19
C ASP A 89 24.99 -24.45 5.70
N SER A 90 25.88 -24.85 4.80
CA SER A 90 26.76 -23.92 4.09
C SER A 90 26.04 -23.24 2.92
N ASN A 91 24.79 -23.63 2.62
CA ASN A 91 23.99 -23.02 1.58
C ASN A 91 22.66 -22.50 2.15
N ILE A 92 22.44 -21.19 2.09
CA ILE A 92 21.22 -20.54 2.61
C ILE A 92 20.64 -19.65 1.50
N ASP A 93 19.60 -20.15 0.84
CA ASP A 93 18.83 -19.39 -0.13
C ASP A 93 17.75 -18.56 0.58
N VAL A 94 17.53 -17.34 0.10
CA VAL A 94 16.60 -16.38 0.71
C VAL A 94 15.72 -15.74 -0.34
N LYS A 95 14.42 -15.69 -0.05
CA LYS A 95 13.46 -14.90 -0.82
C LYS A 95 13.05 -13.67 -0.03
N LEU A 96 13.31 -12.49 -0.58
CA LEU A 96 12.81 -11.22 -0.05
C LEU A 96 11.53 -10.85 -0.80
N TRP A 97 10.45 -10.58 -0.06
CA TRP A 97 9.16 -10.29 -0.66
C TRP A 97 8.95 -8.80 -0.78
N PHE A 98 8.43 -8.36 -1.92
CA PHE A 98 7.86 -7.03 -2.03
C PHE A 98 6.71 -6.89 -1.02
N LEU A 99 6.73 -5.83 -0.20
CA LEU A 99 5.81 -5.64 0.92
C LEU A 99 4.33 -5.62 0.47
N GLU A 100 4.05 -5.10 -0.73
CA GLU A 100 2.70 -5.12 -1.30
C GLU A 100 2.20 -6.55 -1.59
N THR A 101 3.09 -7.43 -2.06
CA THR A 101 2.74 -8.84 -2.26
C THR A 101 2.36 -9.50 -0.93
N ILE A 102 3.03 -9.12 0.17
CA ILE A 102 2.69 -9.62 1.49
C ILE A 102 1.29 -9.18 1.91
N ARG A 103 1.00 -7.89 1.76
CA ARG A 103 -0.31 -7.30 2.08
C ARG A 103 -1.46 -8.08 1.43
N TYR A 104 -1.31 -8.43 0.14
CA TYR A 104 -2.34 -9.15 -0.60
C TYR A 104 -2.42 -10.66 -0.27
N LYS A 105 -1.27 -11.31 0.01
CA LYS A 105 -1.19 -12.77 0.16
C LYS A 105 -1.43 -13.27 1.59
N PHE A 106 -0.89 -12.59 2.60
CA PHE A 106 -0.92 -13.08 3.99
C PHE A 106 -2.16 -12.63 4.77
N CYS A 107 -2.89 -11.64 4.28
CA CYS A 107 -4.09 -11.13 4.96
C CYS A 107 -5.41 -11.70 4.39
N LYS A 108 -5.36 -12.86 3.72
CA LYS A 108 -6.57 -13.49 3.17
C LYS A 108 -7.49 -14.10 4.23
N THR A 109 -7.07 -14.17 5.50
CA THR A 109 -7.70 -15.03 6.52
C THR A 109 -8.24 -14.32 7.75
N LYS A 110 -8.10 -12.99 7.91
CA LYS A 110 -8.79 -12.23 8.98
C LYS A 110 -9.88 -11.32 8.39
N PRO A 111 -10.94 -11.00 9.18
CA PRO A 111 -11.99 -10.10 8.73
C PRO A 111 -11.40 -8.73 8.40
N ARG A 112 -11.76 -8.24 7.21
CA ARG A 112 -11.47 -6.87 6.79
C ARG A 112 -12.52 -5.99 7.42
N GLU A 113 -12.11 -5.15 8.36
CA GLU A 113 -12.99 -4.10 8.85
C GLU A 113 -12.97 -2.95 7.83
N LEU A 114 -14.15 -2.63 7.32
CA LEU A 114 -14.32 -1.56 6.34
C LEU A 114 -14.80 -0.31 7.06
N LEU A 115 -13.95 0.71 7.08
CA LEU A 115 -14.28 2.01 7.66
C LEU A 115 -14.50 3.02 6.54
N VAL A 116 -15.65 3.69 6.58
CA VAL A 116 -16.02 4.74 5.63
C VAL A 116 -16.38 5.98 6.39
N PHE A 117 -15.70 7.08 6.06
CA PHE A 117 -15.88 8.33 6.78
C PHE A 117 -15.60 9.55 5.89
N ILE A 118 -16.16 10.67 6.29
CA ILE A 118 -15.81 11.99 5.79
C ILE A 118 -14.64 12.49 6.63
N GLY A 119 -13.50 12.69 5.98
CA GLY A 119 -12.27 13.16 6.61
C GLY A 119 -11.96 14.62 6.30
N LYS A 120 -11.25 15.29 7.21
CA LYS A 120 -10.50 16.53 6.95
C LYS A 120 -9.00 16.25 6.91
N LEU A 121 -8.33 16.64 5.83
CA LEU A 121 -6.91 16.40 5.62
C LEU A 121 -6.08 16.95 6.79
N LYS A 122 -5.21 16.10 7.34
CA LYS A 122 -4.12 16.51 8.24
C LYS A 122 -2.82 16.58 7.48
N PHE A 123 -2.44 15.48 6.83
CA PHE A 123 -1.33 15.45 5.90
C PHE A 123 -1.50 14.30 4.91
N VAL A 124 -0.87 14.45 3.75
CA VAL A 124 -0.59 13.36 2.82
C VAL A 124 0.84 13.54 2.36
N LYS A 125 1.63 12.48 2.46
CA LYS A 125 3.02 12.41 2.04
C LYS A 125 3.13 11.40 0.90
N ASP A 126 3.75 11.82 -0.20
CA ASP A 126 4.22 10.89 -1.23
C ASP A 126 5.49 10.21 -0.70
N ILE A 127 5.53 8.87 -0.70
CA ILE A 127 6.74 8.17 -0.23
C ILE A 127 7.88 8.24 -1.26
N HIS A 128 7.59 8.67 -2.50
CA HIS A 128 8.54 8.88 -3.57
C HIS A 128 8.99 10.33 -3.74
N GLU A 129 8.43 11.30 -3.01
CA GLU A 129 8.98 12.67 -2.99
C GLU A 129 10.43 12.70 -2.43
N ASP A 130 10.83 11.71 -1.63
CA ASP A 130 12.21 11.57 -1.10
C ASP A 130 13.11 10.65 -1.98
N VAL A 131 12.62 10.18 -3.13
CA VAL A 131 13.25 9.15 -3.99
C VAL A 131 14.18 9.74 -5.07
N GLU A 132 14.46 11.05 -5.03
CA GLU A 132 15.39 11.72 -5.95
C GLU A 132 16.83 11.13 -5.97
N ASN A 133 17.15 10.19 -5.07
CA ASN A 133 18.46 9.53 -4.99
C ASN A 133 18.44 8.00 -5.20
N ILE A 134 17.32 7.39 -5.64
CA ILE A 134 17.29 5.95 -5.96
C ILE A 134 17.78 5.74 -7.38
N PHE A 135 18.82 4.91 -7.54
CA PHE A 135 19.45 4.59 -8.84
C PHE A 135 18.48 3.98 -9.87
N ASP A 136 17.46 3.23 -9.41
CA ASP A 136 16.37 2.73 -10.25
C ASP A 136 15.03 2.68 -9.48
N PRO A 137 14.15 3.68 -9.64
CA PRO A 137 12.85 3.74 -8.98
C PRO A 137 11.93 2.57 -9.35
N SER A 138 12.13 1.90 -10.50
CA SER A 138 11.27 0.80 -10.97
C SER A 138 11.35 -0.46 -10.10
N LEU A 139 12.38 -0.58 -9.27
CA LEU A 139 12.53 -1.67 -8.30
C LEU A 139 11.66 -1.50 -7.04
N CYS A 140 11.17 -0.28 -6.79
CA CYS A 140 10.29 0.09 -5.67
C CYS A 140 8.89 0.55 -6.13
N ILE A 141 8.72 0.77 -7.43
CA ILE A 141 7.55 1.41 -8.02
C ILE A 141 7.07 0.50 -9.16
N GLU A 142 5.87 -0.06 -9.03
CA GLU A 142 5.13 -0.42 -10.24
C GLU A 142 4.96 0.87 -11.05
N VAL A 143 5.45 0.91 -12.30
CA VAL A 143 5.67 2.12 -13.14
C VAL A 143 4.42 3.01 -13.37
N MET A 144 3.29 2.68 -12.76
CA MET A 144 2.02 3.41 -12.81
C MET A 144 1.39 3.67 -11.43
N ASN A 145 1.97 3.20 -10.34
CA ASN A 145 1.43 3.37 -8.99
C ASN A 145 2.12 4.52 -8.26
N THR A 146 1.31 5.36 -7.62
CA THR A 146 1.78 6.34 -6.63
C THR A 146 1.48 5.79 -5.25
N TYR A 147 2.50 5.76 -4.39
CA TYR A 147 2.36 5.31 -3.03
C TYR A 147 2.53 6.48 -2.06
N GLY A 148 1.83 6.42 -0.94
CA GLY A 148 1.81 7.52 0.01
C GLY A 148 1.34 7.09 1.39
N VAL A 149 1.45 8.02 2.33
CA VAL A 149 0.84 7.89 3.66
C VAL A 149 -0.08 9.08 3.86
N GLY A 150 -1.33 8.81 4.21
CA GLY A 150 -2.36 9.82 4.44
C GLY A 150 -2.86 9.80 5.88
N GLN A 151 -3.16 10.97 6.42
CA GLN A 151 -3.89 11.10 7.68
C GLN A 151 -5.02 12.11 7.54
N TYR A 152 -6.21 11.70 7.95
CA TYR A 152 -7.40 12.55 7.98
C TYR A 152 -8.05 12.51 9.37
N LEU A 153 -8.55 13.66 9.81
CA LEU A 153 -9.43 13.78 10.97
C LEU A 153 -10.84 13.33 10.59
N ILE A 154 -11.44 12.42 11.36
CA ILE A 154 -12.82 11.97 11.16
C ILE A 154 -13.76 13.14 11.48
N ILE A 155 -14.57 13.54 10.49
CA ILE A 155 -15.61 14.58 10.63
C ILE A 155 -16.99 13.94 10.75
N LYS A 156 -17.22 12.85 10.02
CA LYS A 156 -18.48 12.11 10.04
C LYS A 156 -18.24 10.66 9.67
N GLU A 157 -18.76 9.75 10.48
CA GLU A 157 -18.79 8.32 10.21
C GLU A 157 -19.90 8.00 9.20
N VAL A 158 -19.60 7.16 8.21
CA VAL A 158 -20.54 6.73 7.16
C VAL A 158 -20.82 5.24 7.29
N HIS A 159 -19.82 4.41 7.57
CA HIS A 159 -19.95 2.96 7.75
C HIS A 159 -18.75 2.37 8.51
N GLY A 160 -18.96 1.29 9.25
CA GLY A 160 -17.93 0.61 10.04
C GLY A 160 -18.02 0.91 11.53
N ASP A 161 -17.29 0.15 12.33
CA ASP A 161 -17.18 0.36 13.79
C ASP A 161 -15.97 1.26 14.09
N PHE A 162 -16.21 2.43 14.67
CA PHE A 162 -15.15 3.39 15.02
C PHE A 162 -14.79 3.35 16.51
N LEU A 163 -15.32 2.40 17.29
CA LEU A 163 -15.13 2.33 18.75
C LEU A 163 -13.66 2.30 19.18
N HIS A 164 -12.79 1.74 18.33
CA HIS A 164 -11.36 1.61 18.60
C HIS A 164 -10.50 2.66 17.87
N GLU A 165 -11.13 3.55 17.11
CA GLU A 165 -10.43 4.55 16.32
C GLU A 165 -10.21 5.84 17.09
N LYS A 166 -9.07 6.48 16.84
CA LYS A 166 -8.85 7.85 17.30
C LYS A 166 -9.68 8.81 16.45
N SER A 167 -9.72 10.08 16.84
CA SER A 167 -10.31 11.14 16.02
C SER A 167 -9.67 11.28 14.62
N ASN A 168 -8.56 10.60 14.34
CA ASN A 168 -7.90 10.56 13.05
C ASN A 168 -7.47 9.12 12.69
N ILE A 169 -7.42 8.83 11.40
CA ILE A 169 -6.95 7.56 10.86
C ILE A 169 -5.73 7.82 9.98
N LEU A 170 -4.66 7.07 10.24
CA LEU A 170 -3.44 7.01 9.43
C LEU A 170 -3.55 5.79 8.52
N PHE A 171 -3.38 5.98 7.22
CA PHE A 171 -3.52 4.90 6.24
C PHE A 171 -2.46 4.99 5.15
N ASP A 172 -2.08 3.82 4.65
CA ASP A 172 -1.22 3.67 3.49
C ASP A 172 -2.04 3.84 2.21
N ILE A 173 -1.47 4.51 1.22
CA ILE A 173 -2.09 4.84 -0.07
C ILE A 173 -1.33 4.11 -1.17
N SER A 174 -2.06 3.45 -2.07
CA SER A 174 -1.55 2.92 -3.35
C SER A 174 -2.57 3.27 -4.43
N GLU A 175 -2.17 4.12 -5.39
CA GLU A 175 -3.03 4.59 -6.47
C GLU A 175 -2.41 4.30 -7.84
N HIS A 176 -3.06 3.45 -8.64
CA HIS A 176 -2.62 3.16 -10.00
C HIS A 176 -3.16 4.18 -11.00
N GLY A 177 -2.29 5.05 -11.55
CA GLY A 177 -2.59 5.93 -12.68
C GLY A 177 -3.79 6.85 -12.48
N SER A 178 -4.11 7.19 -11.23
CA SER A 178 -5.33 7.93 -10.88
C SER A 178 -5.20 9.40 -11.25
N GLN A 179 -6.03 9.87 -12.20
CA GLN A 179 -6.17 11.30 -12.52
C GLN A 179 -6.66 12.14 -11.33
N HIS A 180 -7.24 11.49 -10.32
CA HIS A 180 -7.74 12.11 -9.09
C HIS A 180 -6.95 11.59 -7.89
N SER A 181 -5.64 11.44 -8.02
CA SER A 181 -4.81 10.95 -6.92
C SER A 181 -4.94 11.83 -5.68
N ILE A 182 -5.21 11.22 -4.51
CA ILE A 182 -5.30 11.95 -3.24
C ILE A 182 -3.93 12.52 -2.83
N ILE A 183 -2.85 11.88 -3.27
CA ILE A 183 -1.47 12.31 -3.05
C ILE A 183 -1.18 13.61 -3.80
N SER A 184 -1.58 13.67 -5.07
CA SER A 184 -1.31 14.84 -5.92
C SER A 184 -2.29 16.01 -5.70
N THR A 185 -3.54 15.71 -5.37
CA THR A 185 -4.61 16.72 -5.25
C THR A 185 -4.79 17.24 -3.83
N LYS A 186 -4.40 16.45 -2.81
CA LYS A 186 -4.45 16.79 -1.38
C LYS A 186 -5.79 17.46 -0.99
N PRO A 187 -6.94 16.81 -1.25
CA PRO A 187 -8.25 17.43 -1.02
C PRO A 187 -8.46 17.70 0.47
N LYS A 188 -8.85 18.93 0.81
CA LYS A 188 -9.06 19.35 2.20
C LYS A 188 -10.10 18.50 2.93
N TYR A 189 -11.13 18.06 2.19
CA TYR A 189 -12.16 17.14 2.67
C TYR A 189 -12.35 16.02 1.66
N ALA A 190 -12.50 14.79 2.14
CA ALA A 190 -12.68 13.61 1.29
C ALA A 190 -13.61 12.59 1.96
N LEU A 191 -14.36 11.85 1.13
CA LEU A 191 -14.94 10.57 1.51
C LEU A 191 -13.82 9.56 1.38
N LEU A 192 -13.53 8.84 2.45
CA LEU A 192 -12.47 7.84 2.52
C LEU A 192 -13.09 6.49 2.81
N ILE A 193 -12.74 5.50 1.98
CA ILE A 193 -13.06 4.09 2.17
C ILE A 193 -11.72 3.41 2.48
N VAL A 194 -11.52 3.07 3.75
CA VAL A 194 -10.30 2.44 4.23
C VAL A 194 -10.60 1.05 4.78
N GLU A 195 -9.65 0.16 4.61
CA GLU A 195 -9.71 -1.19 5.17
C GLU A 195 -8.64 -1.37 6.23
N LYS A 196 -9.05 -1.97 7.34
CA LYS A 196 -8.13 -2.44 8.38
C LYS A 196 -7.70 -3.88 8.09
N TYR A 197 -6.40 -4.11 8.17
CA TYR A 197 -5.78 -5.41 7.91
C TYR A 197 -5.13 -5.98 9.17
N CYS A 198 -4.60 -7.21 9.07
CA CYS A 198 -4.08 -8.02 10.17
C CYS A 198 -2.98 -7.37 11.03
N ASP A 199 -2.32 -6.34 10.52
CA ASP A 199 -1.22 -5.62 11.15
C ASP A 199 -1.69 -4.35 11.89
N ASP A 200 -3.00 -4.24 12.14
CA ASP A 200 -3.65 -3.07 12.75
C ASP A 200 -3.40 -1.76 11.98
N LYS A 201 -3.07 -1.88 10.69
CA LYS A 201 -2.94 -0.73 9.77
C LYS A 201 -4.16 -0.58 8.89
N TYR A 202 -4.35 0.66 8.45
CA TYR A 202 -5.40 1.04 7.52
C TYR A 202 -4.80 1.25 6.15
N TYR A 203 -5.60 0.91 5.16
CA TYR A 203 -5.22 1.08 3.78
C TYR A 203 -6.34 1.74 3.00
N LEU A 204 -5.98 2.72 2.17
CA LEU A 204 -6.94 3.37 1.29
C LEU A 204 -7.35 2.41 0.17
N ILE A 205 -8.65 2.20 0.03
CA ILE A 205 -9.24 1.39 -1.05
C ILE A 205 -9.87 2.30 -2.08
N HIS A 206 -10.60 3.32 -1.62
CA HIS A 206 -11.21 4.28 -2.50
C HIS A 206 -11.44 5.63 -1.81
N HIS A 207 -11.55 6.69 -2.60
CA HIS A 207 -11.81 8.02 -2.08
C HIS A 207 -12.48 8.93 -3.11
N HIS A 208 -13.10 10.01 -2.61
CA HIS A 208 -13.62 11.11 -3.42
C HIS A 208 -13.39 12.44 -2.71
N ALA A 209 -12.95 13.47 -3.42
CA ALA A 209 -12.96 14.84 -2.90
C ALA A 209 -14.39 15.29 -2.59
N LEU A 210 -14.56 16.00 -1.47
CA LEU A 210 -15.86 16.48 -1.01
C LEU A 210 -15.94 18.00 -0.98
N TYR A 211 -17.13 18.49 -1.30
CA TYR A 211 -17.48 19.89 -1.31
C TYR A 211 -18.78 20.13 -0.54
N ARG A 212 -19.04 21.38 -0.16
CA ARG A 212 -20.32 21.78 0.45
C ARG A 212 -21.29 22.26 -0.62
N SER A 213 -22.52 21.77 -0.59
CA SER A 213 -23.64 22.32 -1.35
C SER A 213 -24.11 23.64 -0.75
N ILE A 214 -25.01 24.36 -1.44
CA ILE A 214 -25.61 25.61 -0.90
C ILE A 214 -26.39 25.37 0.40
N ASP A 215 -27.00 24.20 0.53
CA ASP A 215 -27.70 23.77 1.75
C ASP A 215 -26.72 23.22 2.81
N ASN A 216 -25.42 23.48 2.63
CA ASN A 216 -24.34 23.08 3.51
C ASN A 216 -24.24 21.55 3.72
N LYS A 217 -24.61 20.73 2.72
CA LYS A 217 -24.45 19.27 2.75
C LYS A 217 -23.17 18.85 2.02
N TRP A 218 -22.58 17.72 2.41
CA TRP A 218 -21.42 17.16 1.71
C TRP A 218 -21.85 16.54 0.38
N VAL A 219 -21.12 16.83 -0.69
CA VAL A 219 -21.37 16.28 -2.04
C VAL A 219 -20.06 15.85 -2.69
N ILE A 220 -20.14 14.77 -3.48
CA ILE A 220 -19.05 14.23 -4.31
C ILE A 220 -19.08 14.89 -5.68
N GLU A 221 -17.92 15.29 -6.18
CA GLU A 221 -17.77 15.74 -7.56
C GLU A 221 -17.92 14.57 -8.53
N TYR A 222 -18.69 14.75 -9.61
CA TYR A 222 -18.90 13.65 -10.56
C TYR A 222 -17.61 13.30 -11.30
N PRO A 223 -17.37 12.00 -11.55
CA PRO A 223 -16.21 11.54 -12.31
C PRO A 223 -16.28 12.07 -13.76
N ASN A 224 -15.18 12.65 -14.24
CA ASN A 224 -14.95 13.31 -15.54
C ASN A 224 -15.23 14.82 -15.64
N LEU A 225 -14.52 15.61 -14.83
CA LEU A 225 -14.15 16.97 -15.18
C LEU A 225 -12.61 17.05 -15.27
N TYR A 226 -12.10 17.23 -16.50
CA TYR A 226 -10.69 17.56 -16.81
C TYR A 226 -10.21 18.82 -16.02
N PRO A 227 -8.89 19.06 -15.86
CA PRO A 227 -8.21 19.06 -14.58
C PRO A 227 -7.73 20.47 -14.21
N HIS A 228 -8.56 21.30 -13.59
CA HIS A 228 -8.12 22.59 -13.03
C HIS A 228 -8.88 22.97 -11.75
N THR A 229 -9.06 22.02 -10.82
CA THR A 229 -9.63 22.32 -9.49
C THR A 229 -8.64 22.03 -8.37
N LYS A 230 -7.36 22.38 -8.59
CA LYS A 230 -6.44 22.61 -7.46
C LYS A 230 -6.86 23.93 -6.83
N GLN A 231 -7.33 23.89 -5.57
CA GLN A 231 -7.73 25.03 -4.73
C GLN A 231 -9.10 25.67 -5.01
N ILE A 232 -10.19 24.94 -4.77
CA ILE A 232 -11.50 25.57 -4.59
C ILE A 232 -11.99 25.31 -3.16
N ASP A 233 -11.69 26.26 -2.27
CA ASP A 233 -12.07 26.20 -0.85
C ASP A 233 -13.56 26.53 -0.61
N SER A 234 -14.28 27.01 -1.64
CA SER A 234 -15.73 27.24 -1.57
C SER A 234 -16.35 27.20 -2.96
N LEU A 235 -16.98 26.08 -3.28
CA LEU A 235 -17.92 25.99 -4.39
C LEU A 235 -19.27 26.49 -3.86
N VAL A 236 -19.60 27.78 -4.04
CA VAL A 236 -20.98 28.25 -3.85
C VAL A 236 -21.80 27.72 -5.01
N LEU A 237 -22.20 26.45 -4.88
CA LEU A 237 -23.04 25.73 -5.82
C LEU A 237 -24.49 26.06 -5.51
N GLY A 238 -24.87 27.32 -5.75
CA GLY A 238 -26.28 27.67 -5.80
C GLY A 238 -26.94 26.80 -6.84
N ASN A 239 -28.09 26.18 -6.47
CA ASN A 239 -28.94 25.34 -7.31
C ASN A 239 -28.28 25.10 -8.65
N ILE A 240 -27.37 24.12 -8.74
CA ILE A 240 -26.63 23.95 -9.97
C ILE A 240 -27.70 23.61 -11.00
N ARG A 241 -28.12 24.59 -11.80
CA ARG A 241 -28.09 24.38 -13.24
C ARG A 241 -26.64 24.03 -13.47
N TYR A 242 -26.30 22.75 -13.25
CA TYR A 242 -25.16 22.13 -13.91
C TYR A 242 -25.27 22.74 -15.29
N ASN A 243 -24.23 23.40 -15.79
CA ASN A 243 -24.24 23.66 -17.21
C ASN A 243 -24.40 22.24 -17.78
N ARG A 244 -25.63 21.83 -18.15
CA ARG A 244 -26.05 20.42 -18.19
C ARG A 244 -25.24 19.64 -19.23
N ARG A 245 -24.45 20.38 -20.00
CA ARG A 245 -23.44 19.98 -20.96
C ARG A 245 -22.07 19.59 -20.38
N LYS A 246 -21.61 20.17 -19.26
CA LYS A 246 -20.27 19.97 -18.68
C LYS A 246 -20.09 18.68 -17.87
N GLY A 247 -21.17 18.03 -17.42
CA GLY A 247 -21.11 16.75 -16.70
C GLY A 247 -21.61 15.54 -17.51
N ILE A 248 -21.81 15.70 -18.82
CA ILE A 248 -22.32 14.61 -19.66
C ILE A 248 -21.22 13.58 -19.86
N ILE A 249 -21.41 12.38 -19.31
CA ILE A 249 -20.53 11.25 -19.58
C ILE A 249 -21.03 10.58 -20.87
N LYS A 250 -20.26 10.72 -21.94
CA LYS A 250 -20.48 10.02 -23.21
C LYS A 250 -19.70 8.72 -23.20
N THR A 251 -20.30 7.65 -23.71
CA THR A 251 -19.66 6.35 -23.75
C THR A 251 -19.94 5.59 -25.04
N ASN A 252 -19.07 4.61 -25.33
CA ASN A 252 -19.26 3.69 -26.44
C ASN A 252 -20.25 2.58 -26.07
N ARG A 253 -20.77 1.89 -27.09
CA ARG A 253 -21.79 0.85 -26.88
C ARG A 253 -21.30 -0.30 -26.00
N LYS A 254 -19.99 -0.60 -26.07
CA LYS A 254 -19.35 -1.68 -25.31
C LYS A 254 -19.29 -1.42 -23.80
N ASP A 255 -19.21 -0.15 -23.39
CA ASP A 255 -19.04 0.21 -21.96
C ASP A 255 -20.36 0.67 -21.30
N LEU A 256 -21.45 0.75 -22.08
CA LEU A 256 -22.76 1.22 -21.61
C LEU A 256 -23.28 0.43 -20.42
N ASP A 257 -23.23 -0.90 -20.50
CA ASP A 257 -23.78 -1.76 -19.46
C ASP A 257 -22.92 -1.75 -18.19
N SER A 258 -21.60 -1.55 -18.33
CA SER A 258 -20.71 -1.31 -17.21
C SER A 258 -21.02 0.02 -16.52
N LEU A 259 -21.16 1.11 -17.27
CA LEU A 259 -21.48 2.43 -16.70
C LEU A 259 -22.87 2.49 -16.07
N ARG A 260 -23.86 1.77 -16.60
CA ARG A 260 -25.21 1.67 -15.99
C ARG A 260 -25.19 1.09 -14.57
N LYS A 261 -24.18 0.30 -14.20
CA LYS A 261 -24.04 -0.22 -12.83
C LYS A 261 -23.62 0.87 -11.83
N TYR A 262 -22.86 1.86 -12.28
CA TYR A 262 -22.32 2.91 -11.41
C TYR A 262 -23.10 4.23 -11.50
N LEU A 263 -23.65 4.55 -12.67
CA LEU A 263 -24.37 5.79 -12.95
C LEU A 263 -25.89 5.54 -12.95
N LYS A 264 -26.46 5.38 -11.74
CA LYS A 264 -27.87 5.01 -11.53
C LYS A 264 -28.79 6.24 -11.32
N PRO A 265 -30.08 6.14 -11.68
CA PRO A 265 -31.12 7.07 -11.20
C PRO A 265 -31.22 7.03 -9.66
N PRO A 266 -31.64 8.14 -9.01
CA PRO A 266 -31.98 9.44 -9.59
C PRO A 266 -30.76 10.35 -9.87
N TYR A 267 -29.53 9.90 -9.57
CA TYR A 267 -28.30 10.70 -9.71
C TYR A 267 -27.91 10.95 -11.15
N PHE A 268 -28.13 9.96 -12.02
CA PHE A 268 -27.88 10.06 -13.45
C PHE A 268 -29.10 9.65 -14.26
N LEU A 269 -29.40 10.45 -15.29
CA LEU A 269 -30.34 10.10 -16.35
C LEU A 269 -29.56 9.56 -17.54
N ASN A 270 -29.79 8.31 -17.90
CA ASN A 270 -29.23 7.74 -19.13
C ASN A 270 -30.13 8.08 -20.33
N ARG A 271 -29.56 8.68 -21.38
CA ARG A 271 -30.21 8.87 -22.68
C ARG A 271 -29.28 8.37 -23.79
N GLY A 272 -29.59 7.18 -24.31
CA GLY A 272 -28.80 6.55 -25.37
C GLY A 272 -27.39 6.20 -24.91
N LYS A 273 -26.39 6.93 -25.44
CA LYS A 273 -24.96 6.76 -25.14
C LYS A 273 -24.42 7.77 -24.11
N SER A 274 -25.30 8.52 -23.47
CA SER A 274 -24.94 9.65 -22.62
C SER A 274 -25.62 9.57 -21.26
N PHE A 275 -24.86 9.85 -20.20
CA PHE A 275 -25.37 9.97 -18.84
C PHE A 275 -25.32 11.42 -18.39
N TYR A 276 -26.43 11.91 -17.87
CA TYR A 276 -26.62 13.29 -17.45
C TYR A 276 -26.78 13.35 -15.93
N PRO A 277 -25.95 14.12 -15.23
CA PRO A 277 -26.18 14.48 -13.84
C PRO A 277 -27.59 15.02 -13.63
N ALA A 278 -28.30 14.46 -12.66
CA ALA A 278 -29.69 14.78 -12.39
C ALA A 278 -29.96 15.10 -10.91
N LYS A 279 -29.14 14.59 -9.99
CA LYS A 279 -29.20 14.88 -8.55
C LYS A 279 -27.82 14.78 -7.93
N ASP A 280 -27.47 15.72 -7.05
CA ASP A 280 -26.20 15.73 -6.32
C ASP A 280 -25.90 14.39 -5.66
N TYR A 281 -24.62 14.01 -5.68
CA TYR A 281 -24.19 12.71 -5.17
C TYR A 281 -23.68 12.84 -3.73
N TYR A 282 -24.47 12.35 -2.78
CA TYR A 282 -24.13 12.40 -1.36
C TYR A 282 -23.23 11.22 -0.96
N PRO A 283 -22.33 11.39 0.02
CA PRO A 283 -21.40 10.34 0.45
C PRO A 283 -22.04 8.99 0.79
N GLU A 284 -23.17 9.00 1.49
CA GLU A 284 -23.90 7.80 1.92
C GLU A 284 -24.54 7.08 0.72
N ASP A 285 -25.14 7.85 -0.18
CA ASP A 285 -25.73 7.33 -1.42
C ASP A 285 -24.68 6.70 -2.33
N TYR A 286 -23.55 7.39 -2.47
CA TYR A 286 -22.39 6.89 -3.19
C TYR A 286 -21.91 5.58 -2.60
N PHE A 287 -21.69 5.54 -1.29
CA PHE A 287 -21.19 4.35 -0.61
C PHE A 287 -22.14 3.16 -0.78
N ASN A 288 -23.45 3.37 -0.65
CA ASN A 288 -24.44 2.32 -0.88
C ASN A 288 -24.38 1.74 -2.31
N ILE A 289 -24.21 2.60 -3.32
CA ILE A 289 -24.07 2.15 -4.71
C ILE A 289 -22.74 1.43 -4.92
N TRP A 290 -21.62 1.99 -4.40
CA TRP A 290 -20.31 1.37 -4.44
C TRP A 290 -20.34 -0.02 -3.82
N LYS A 291 -20.89 -0.16 -2.60
CA LYS A 291 -21.04 -1.42 -1.86
C LYS A 291 -21.87 -2.43 -2.64
N SER A 292 -23.00 -2.00 -3.24
CA SER A 292 -23.88 -2.89 -4.03
C SER A 292 -23.22 -3.49 -5.29
N ASN A 293 -22.14 -2.88 -5.77
CA ASN A 293 -21.44 -3.31 -6.98
C ASN A 293 -20.20 -4.17 -6.69
N GLN A 294 -19.78 -4.31 -5.43
CA GLN A 294 -18.67 -5.18 -5.03
C GLN A 294 -19.15 -6.64 -5.00
N LYS A 295 -18.93 -7.38 -6.09
CA LYS A 295 -19.41 -8.77 -6.24
C LYS A 295 -18.72 -9.81 -5.34
N GLU A 296 -17.60 -9.47 -4.71
CA GLU A 296 -16.71 -10.43 -4.03
C GLU A 296 -16.37 -10.06 -2.58
N TRP A 297 -16.90 -8.95 -2.06
CA TRP A 297 -16.45 -8.43 -0.76
C TRP A 297 -17.56 -8.58 0.28
N ILE A 298 -17.53 -9.68 1.03
CA ILE A 298 -18.32 -9.86 2.25
C ILE A 298 -17.47 -9.25 3.37
N TYR A 299 -17.84 -8.05 3.81
CA TYR A 299 -17.27 -7.44 5.01
C TYR A 299 -18.15 -7.84 6.18
N ASP A 300 -17.55 -8.42 7.21
CA ASP A 300 -18.23 -8.66 8.48
C ASP A 300 -18.31 -7.30 9.21
N ASN A 301 -19.53 -6.91 9.57
CA ASN A 301 -19.77 -5.76 10.44
C ASN A 301 -19.39 -6.11 11.88
#